data_AF-A0A8T4IS24-F1
#
_entry.id   AF-A0A8T4IS24-F1
#
_cell.length_a   1.000
_cell.length_b   1.000
_cell.length_c   1.000
_cell.angle_alpha   90.00
_cell.angle_beta   90.00
_cell.angle_gamma   90.00
#
_symmetry.space_group_name_H-M   'P 1'
#
loop_
_entity.id
_entity.type
_entity.pdbx_description
1 polymer ?
#
loop_
_entity_poly.entity_id
_entity_poly.type
_entity_poly.pdbx_seq_one_letter_code
_entity_poly.pdbx_strand_id
1 'polypeptide(L)' 'MNGCDSHTVRAALTVPLLAEPCAVRTVRRRVREHVRLWGLPGLADTAELCVSELVTNAIRHVGEGTPVTLHVTWD' A
#
# COMPACT_ATOMS: atom_id res chain seq x y z
N MET A 1 29.13 26.76 -8.73
CA MET A 1 28.99 25.43 -9.35
C MET A 1 27.97 24.65 -8.53
N ASN A 2 26.73 24.81 -8.97
CA ASN A 2 25.48 24.07 -8.76
C ASN A 2 25.41 23.11 -7.57
N GLY A 3 24.63 23.52 -6.56
CA GLY A 3 23.98 22.61 -5.63
C GLY A 3 23.05 21.69 -6.42
N CYS A 4 23.28 20.38 -6.30
CA CYS A 4 22.42 19.36 -6.89
C CYS A 4 21.28 19.11 -5.89
N ASP A 5 20.09 19.60 -6.22
CA ASP A 5 18.87 19.38 -5.46
C ASP A 5 18.66 17.88 -5.24
N SER A 6 18.77 17.46 -3.97
CA SER A 6 18.39 16.14 -3.53
C SER A 6 16.87 16.02 -3.65
N HIS A 7 16.38 15.71 -4.85
CA HIS A 7 15.01 15.23 -5.05
C HIS A 7 14.91 13.86 -4.37
N THR A 8 14.58 13.86 -3.08
CA THR A 8 14.12 12.65 -2.40
C THR A 8 12.88 12.17 -3.16
N VAL A 9 13.03 11.11 -3.96
CA VAL A 9 11.89 10.45 -4.58
C VAL A 9 11.04 9.90 -3.44
N ARG A 10 9.87 10.50 -3.20
CA ARG A 10 8.92 10.00 -2.20
C ARG A 10 8.51 8.60 -2.60
N ALA A 11 8.76 7.64 -1.72
CA ALA A 11 8.38 6.26 -1.91
C ALA A 11 6.85 6.16 -1.80
N ALA A 12 6.16 5.91 -2.91
CA ALA A 12 4.70 5.85 -2.96
C ALA A 12 4.20 4.68 -3.80
N LEU A 13 3.12 4.04 -3.34
CA LEU A 13 2.39 2.98 -4.01
C LEU A 13 0.90 3.36 -4.01
N THR A 14 0.31 3.42 -5.21
CA THR A 14 -1.13 3.62 -5.41
C THR A 14 -1.73 2.38 -6.06
N VAL A 15 -2.74 1.78 -5.45
CA VAL A 15 -3.42 0.59 -5.95
C VAL A 15 -4.93 0.84 -6.01
N PRO A 16 -5.51 1.05 -7.21
CA PRO A 16 -6.95 0.95 -7.37
C PRO A 16 -7.36 -0.53 -7.26
N LEU A 17 -8.47 -0.80 -6.57
CA LEU A 17 -9.03 -2.13 -6.40
C LEU A 17 -10.56 -2.05 -6.25
N LEU A 18 -11.22 -3.20 -6.46
CA LEU A 18 -12.57 -3.41 -5.95
C LEU A 18 -12.44 -3.97 -4.53
N ALA A 19 -13.31 -3.52 -3.63
CA ALA A 19 -13.41 -4.04 -2.27
C ALA A 19 -13.99 -5.47 -2.29
N GLU A 20 -13.17 -6.44 -2.67
CA GLU A 20 -13.53 -7.86 -2.75
C GLU A 20 -12.55 -8.71 -1.92
N PRO A 21 -13.00 -9.83 -1.33
CA PRO A 21 -12.12 -10.72 -0.58
C PRO A 21 -10.88 -11.18 -1.36
N CYS A 22 -11.01 -11.35 -2.69
CA CYS A 22 -9.90 -11.76 -3.55
C CYS A 22 -8.80 -10.68 -3.67
N ALA A 23 -9.15 -9.40 -3.50
CA ALA A 23 -8.22 -8.28 -3.60
C ALA A 23 -7.21 -8.26 -2.44
N VAL A 24 -7.61 -8.70 -1.24
CA VAL A 24 -6.79 -8.68 -0.01
C VAL A 24 -5.43 -9.34 -0.24
N ARG A 25 -5.40 -10.54 -0.83
CA ARG A 25 -4.15 -11.28 -1.10
C ARG A 25 -3.24 -10.52 -2.06
N THR A 26 -3.82 -9.95 -3.12
CA THR A 26 -3.08 -9.22 -4.16
C THR A 26 -2.47 -7.94 -3.59
N VAL A 27 -3.25 -7.19 -2.79
CA VAL A 27 -2.82 -5.92 -2.22
C VAL A 27 -1.73 -6.14 -1.17
N ARG A 28 -1.89 -7.13 -0.28
CA ARG A 28 -0.84 -7.50 0.70
C ARG A 28 0.49 -7.80 0.03
N ARG A 29 0.48 -8.63 -1.02
CA ARG A 29 1.69 -8.97 -1.76
C ARG A 29 2.37 -7.72 -2.35
N ARG A 30 1.59 -6.86 -3.01
CA ARG A 30 2.12 -5.62 -3.62
C ARG A 30 2.75 -4.70 -2.58
N VAL A 31 2.09 -4.53 -1.43
CA VAL A 31 2.59 -3.69 -0.34
C VAL A 31 3.87 -4.26 0.25
N ARG A 32 3.91 -5.57 0.54
CA ARG A 32 5.12 -6.25 1.02
C ARG A 32 6.31 -6.06 0.07
N GLU A 33 6.08 -6.23 -1.23
CA GLU A 33 7.10 -6.04 -2.26
C GLU A 33 7.62 -4.60 -2.26
N HIS A 34 6.73 -3.60 -2.24
CA HIS A 34 7.13 -2.19 -2.24
C HIS A 34 7.84 -1.75 -0.96
N VAL A 35 7.35 -2.17 0.21
CA VAL A 35 7.99 -1.87 1.49
C VAL A 35 9.41 -2.45 1.55
N ARG A 36 9.63 -3.63 0.96
CA ARG A 36 10.98 -4.20 0.80
C ARG A 36 11.83 -3.41 -0.19
N LEU A 37 11.27 -2.98 -1.32
CA LEU A 37 11.96 -2.15 -2.31
C LEU A 37 12.35 -0.77 -1.75
N TRP A 38 11.57 -0.23 -0.81
CA TRP A 38 11.90 1.00 -0.10
C TRP A 38 12.97 0.82 0.99
N GLY A 39 13.53 -0.38 1.15
CA GLY A 39 14.57 -0.66 2.15
C GLY A 39 14.03 -0.85 3.57
N LEU A 40 12.75 -1.16 3.73
CA LEU A 40 12.06 -1.25 5.02
C LEU A 40 11.55 -2.67 5.34
N PRO A 41 12.37 -3.74 5.21
CA PRO A 41 11.88 -5.12 5.35
C PRO A 41 11.28 -5.41 6.73
N GLY A 42 11.71 -4.71 7.78
CA GLY A 42 11.15 -4.86 9.14
C GLY A 42 9.73 -4.31 9.30
N LEU A 43 9.25 -3.47 8.37
CA LEU A 43 7.87 -2.96 8.37
C LEU A 43 6.93 -3.81 7.52
N ALA A 44 7.44 -4.80 6.77
CA ALA A 44 6.65 -5.54 5.80
C ALA A 44 5.45 -6.28 6.42
N ASP A 45 5.65 -6.97 7.55
CA ASP A 45 4.58 -7.74 8.20
C ASP A 45 3.51 -6.81 8.81
N THR A 46 3.92 -5.69 9.41
CA THR A 46 3.01 -4.66 9.93
C THR A 46 2.21 -4.02 8.79
N ALA A 47 2.87 -3.67 7.68
CA ALA A 47 2.21 -3.08 6.53
C ALA A 47 1.21 -4.05 5.89
N GLU A 48 1.55 -5.35 5.80
CA GLU A 48 0.62 -6.38 5.34
C GLU A 48 -0.62 -6.45 6.23
N LEU A 49 -0.46 -6.46 7.56
CA LEU A 49 -1.57 -6.52 8.51
C LEU A 49 -2.48 -5.29 8.38
N CYS A 50 -1.91 -4.08 8.43
CA CYS A 50 -2.66 -2.83 8.31
C CYS A 50 -3.51 -2.81 7.04
N VAL A 51 -2.92 -3.21 5.91
CA VAL A 51 -3.61 -3.23 4.62
C VAL A 51 -4.67 -4.31 4.56
N SER A 52 -4.44 -5.46 5.19
CA SER A 52 -5.44 -6.52 5.34
C SER A 52 -6.69 -6.01 6.07
N GLU A 53 -6.49 -5.32 7.19
CA GLU A 53 -7.57 -4.76 8.00
C GLU A 53 -8.29 -3.63 7.26
N LEU A 54 -7.55 -2.72 6.60
CA LEU A 54 -8.15 -1.62 5.83
C LEU A 54 -9.02 -2.12 4.67
N VAL A 55 -8.53 -3.08 3.88
CA VAL A 55 -9.30 -3.65 2.77
C VAL A 55 -10.49 -4.45 3.32
N THR A 56 -10.33 -5.19 4.42
CA THR A 56 -11.44 -5.90 5.08
C THR A 56 -12.51 -4.94 5.58
N ASN A 57 -12.11 -3.82 6.17
CA ASN A 57 -13.03 -2.77 6.62
C ASN A 57 -13.76 -2.12 5.44
N ALA A 58 -13.07 -1.89 4.33
CA ALA A 58 -13.71 -1.39 3.11
C ALA A 58 -14.79 -2.36 2.62
N ILE A 59 -14.47 -3.66 2.52
CA ILE A 59 -15.44 -4.70 2.12
C ILE A 59 -16.66 -4.69 3.05
N ARG A 60 -16.44 -4.66 4.37
CA ARG A 60 -17.51 -4.79 5.38
C ARG A 60 -18.37 -3.54 5.56
N HIS A 61 -17.76 -2.37 5.50
CA HIS A 61 -18.41 -1.12 5.93
C HIS A 61 -18.71 -0.17 4.78
N VAL A 62 -17.98 -0.24 3.67
CA VAL A 62 -18.28 0.52 2.46
C VAL A 62 -19.16 -0.31 1.52
N GLY A 63 -18.81 -1.59 1.35
CA GLY A 63 -19.59 -2.58 0.62
C GLY A 63 -18.76 -3.35 -0.41
N GLU A 64 -19.06 -4.63 -0.55
CA GLU A 64 -18.38 -5.51 -1.51
C GLU A 64 -18.52 -4.99 -2.94
N GLY A 65 -17.42 -5.03 -3.70
CA GLY A 65 -17.37 -4.54 -5.08
C GLY A 65 -17.24 -3.00 -5.20
N THR A 66 -17.22 -2.26 -4.09
CA THR A 66 -17.03 -0.81 -4.15
C THR A 66 -15.61 -0.47 -4.65
N PRO A 67 -15.45 0.41 -5.65
CA PRO A 67 -14.13 0.91 -6.05
C PRO A 67 -13.46 1.68 -4.92
N VAL A 68 -12.24 1.30 -4.56
CA VAL A 68 -11.42 1.97 -3.56
C VAL A 68 -9.98 2.11 -4.05
N THR A 69 -9.27 3.12 -3.53
CA THR A 69 -7.86 3.33 -3.85
C THR A 69 -7.04 3.26 -2.57
N LEU A 70 -6.09 2.33 -2.52
CA LEU A 70 -5.08 2.28 -1.47
C LEU A 70 -3.90 3.17 -1.85
N HIS A 71 -3.53 4.08 -0.96
CA HIS A 71 -2.30 4.86 -1.05
C HIS A 71 -1.39 4.50 0.13
N VAL A 72 -0.16 4.09 -0.19
CA VAL A 72 0.90 3.84 0.80
C VAL A 72 2.07 4.75 0.46
N THR A 73 2.56 5.50 1.44
CA THR A 73 3.67 6.43 1.28
C THR A 73 4.69 6.24 2.38
N TRP A 74 5.95 6.53 2.06
CA TRP A 74 7.04 6.63 3.00
C TRP A 74 7.86 7.90 2.70
N ASP A 75 8.18 8.64 3.75
CA ASP A 75 8.90 9.91 3.77
C ASP A 75 10.21 9.83 4.56
#